data_AF-A0A5K1EJX0-F1
#
_entry.id   AF-A0A5K1EJX0-F1
#
_cell.length_a   1.000
_cell.length_b   1.000
_cell.length_c   1.000
_cell.angle_alpha   90.00
_cell.angle_beta   90.00
_cell.angle_gamma   90.00
#
_symmetry.space_group_name_H-M   'P 1'
#
loop_
_entity.id
_entity.type
_entity.pdbx_description
1 polymer ?
#
loop_
_entity_poly.entity_id
_entity_poly.type
_entity_poly.pdbx_seq_one_letter_code
_entity_poly.pdbx_strand_id
1 'polypeptide(L)' 'DGKEVGCIQSQLLCRSIFDLYIGEDPFDKQAKDDIQRSLASLLEG' A
#
# COMPACT_ATOMS: atom_id res chain seq x y z
N ASP A 1 -18.18 11.87 -0.28
CA ASP A 1 -19.33 11.48 -1.15
C ASP A 1 -19.11 10.20 -1.94
N GLY A 2 -17.99 9.47 -1.79
CA GLY A 2 -17.75 8.22 -2.51
C GLY A 2 -17.65 8.36 -4.04
N LYS A 3 -17.55 9.60 -4.55
CA LYS A 3 -17.45 9.88 -5.98
C LYS A 3 -15.99 9.87 -6.40
N GLU A 4 -15.71 9.22 -7.52
CA GLU A 4 -14.43 9.36 -8.22
C GLU A 4 -14.30 10.81 -8.71
N VAL A 5 -13.21 11.46 -8.34
CA VAL A 5 -12.91 12.86 -8.74
C VAL A 5 -11.91 12.93 -9.88
N GLY A 6 -11.41 11.78 -10.35
CA GLY A 6 -10.47 11.65 -11.46
C GLY A 6 -9.57 10.41 -11.30
N CYS A 7 -8.84 10.08 -12.36
CA CYS A 7 -7.91 8.96 -12.42
C CYS A 7 -6.61 9.37 -13.09
N ILE A 8 -5.47 9.03 -12.47
CA ILE A 8 -4.14 9.24 -13.05
C ILE A 8 -3.55 7.87 -13.37
N GLN A 9 -3.26 7.62 -14.64
CA GLN A 9 -2.62 6.39 -15.10
C GLN A 9 -1.10 6.55 -15.12
N SER A 10 -0.46 6.41 -13.95
CA SER A 10 0.99 6.45 -13.84
C SER A 10 1.46 5.37 -12.87
N GLN A 11 2.15 4.37 -13.41
CA GLN A 11 2.76 3.30 -12.61
C GLN A 11 3.70 3.86 -11.55
N LEU A 12 4.45 4.92 -11.89
CA LEU A 12 5.35 5.59 -10.97
C LEU A 12 4.56 6.21 -9.81
N LEU A 13 3.47 6.93 -10.10
CA LEU A 13 2.66 7.57 -9.06
C LEU A 13 1.99 6.53 -8.15
N CYS A 14 1.40 5.48 -8.73
CA CYS A 14 0.83 4.38 -7.96
C CYS A 14 1.86 3.79 -7.00
N ARG A 15 3.07 3.50 -7.50
CA ARG A 15 4.15 2.97 -6.65
C ARG A 15 4.57 3.96 -5.57
N SER A 16 4.76 5.22 -5.90
CA SER A 16 5.14 6.25 -4.92
C SER A 16 4.12 6.39 -3.79
N ILE A 17 2.82 6.25 -4.07
CA ILE A 17 1.79 6.28 -3.02
C ILE A 17 1.91 5.06 -2.10
N PHE A 18 2.11 3.87 -2.64
CA PHE A 18 2.29 2.66 -1.82
C PHE A 18 3.59 2.68 -1.01
N ASP A 19 4.68 3.22 -1.57
CA ASP A 19 5.97 3.32 -0.87
C ASP A 19 5.86 4.12 0.44
N LEU A 20 4.92 5.07 0.54
CA LEU A 20 4.65 5.82 1.79
C LEU A 20 4.15 4.92 2.94
N TYR A 21 3.58 3.76 2.64
CA TYR A 21 2.97 2.87 3.63
C TYR A 21 3.68 1.52 3.76
N ILE A 22 4.16 0.96 2.65
CA ILE A 22 4.78 -0.37 2.63
C ILE A 22 6.22 -0.36 2.06
N GLY A 23 6.74 0.81 1.73
CA GLY A 23 8.13 0.99 1.28
C GLY A 23 9.14 0.89 2.44
N GLU A 24 10.40 1.22 2.17
CA GLU A 24 11.51 1.05 3.12
C GLU A 24 11.35 1.90 4.39
N ASP A 25 10.87 3.14 4.26
CA ASP A 25 10.62 4.07 5.37
C ASP A 25 9.13 4.48 5.41
N PRO A 26 8.25 3.62 5.97
CA PRO A 26 6.81 3.86 5.95
C PRO A 26 6.39 4.87 7.02
N PHE A 27 5.25 5.53 6.81
CA PHE A 27 4.66 6.42 7.82
C PHE A 27 4.33 5.70 9.13
N ASP A 28 3.93 4.43 9.07
CA ASP A 28 3.65 3.60 10.24
C ASP A 28 4.30 2.22 10.06
N LYS A 29 5.31 1.95 10.89
CA LYS A 29 6.05 0.69 10.86
C LYS A 29 5.22 -0.48 11.34
N GLN A 30 4.37 -0.29 12.34
CA GLN A 30 3.52 -1.36 12.86
C GLN A 30 2.46 -1.76 11.83
N ALA A 31 1.87 -0.78 11.15
CA ALA A 31 0.92 -1.04 10.07
C ALA A 31 1.58 -1.81 8.90
N LYS A 32 2.81 -1.49 8.53
CA LYS A 32 3.59 -2.26 7.54
C LYS A 32 3.75 -3.73 7.97
N ASP A 33 4.14 -3.96 9.22
CA ASP A 33 4.32 -5.33 9.75
C ASP A 33 3.01 -6.13 9.77
N ASP A 34 1.89 -5.49 10.11
CA ASP A 34 0.55 -6.10 10.10
C ASP A 34 0.12 -6.52 8.69
N ILE A 35 0.35 -5.63 7.70
CA ILE A 35 0.09 -5.92 6.29
C ILE A 35 0.96 -7.09 5.81
N GLN A 36 2.25 -7.10 6.15
CA GLN A 36 3.17 -8.18 5.76
C GLN A 36 2.74 -9.54 6.33
N ARG A 37 2.37 -9.59 7.61
CA ARG A 37 1.84 -10.81 8.24
C ARG A 37 0.56 -11.29 7.56
N SER A 38 -0.36 -10.37 7.31
CA SER A 38 -1.63 -10.68 6.64
C SER A 38 -1.39 -11.23 5.24
N LEU A 39 -0.47 -10.63 4.48
CA LEU A 39 -0.11 -11.08 3.14
C LEU A 39 0.56 -12.46 3.16
N ALA A 40 1.47 -12.71 4.10
CA ALA A 40 2.09 -14.02 4.26
C ALA A 40 1.04 -15.11 4.51
N SER A 41 0.09 -14.87 5.43
CA SER A 41 -1.01 -15.79 5.70
C SER A 41 -1.92 -16.05 4.49
N LEU A 42 -2.11 -15.06 3.60
CA LEU A 42 -2.87 -15.23 2.36
C LEU A 42 -2.14 -16.11 1.32
N LEU A 43 -0.81 -16.16 1.37
CA LEU A 43 0.01 -16.94 0.43
C LEU A 43 0.28 -18.37 0.91
N GLU A 44 0.03 -18.66 2.19
CA GLU A 44 0.16 -19.99 2.80
C GLU A 44 -1.09 -20.88 2.62
N GLY A 45 -2.17 -20.35 2.03
CA GLY A 45 -3.42 -21.07 1.71
C GLY A 45 -3.53 -21.47 0.25
#